data_AF-A0A2U1P869-F1
#
_entry.id   AF-A0A2U1P869-F1
#
_cell.length_a   1.000
_cell.length_b   1.000
_cell.length_c   1.000
_cell.angle_alpha   90.00
_cell.angle_beta   90.00
_cell.angle_gamma   90.00
#
_symmetry.space_group_name_H-M   'P 1'
#
loop_
_entity.id
_entity.type
_entity.pdbx_description
1 polymer ?
#
loop_
_entity_poly.entity_id
_entity_poly.type
_entity_poly.pdbx_seq_one_letter_code
_entity_poly.pdbx_strand_id
1 'polypeptide(L)'
;MALSLLGLAVFLFVTMDSDYTSSTAYAAASEGVEITYGSVIKLMHEKTKFRLHSHDVPYGSGSGQQSVTGFPNVDDANSYWVVRPEPDTSAKSGDNIKSGTIIRLQHMKTRKWLHSHLHASPISGNLEVSCFGDDNNSDTGDYWRLEIEGSGKSWRQDQRVRLLHVDTSGFLHSHNKKYSRIAGGQQEVCGVREKKADNVWLAAEGIYLPTAESKASM
;
A
#
# COMPACT_ATOMS: atom_id res chain seq x y z
N MET A 1 -67.69 42.34 11.78
CA MET A 1 -67.84 41.24 10.79
C MET A 1 -66.98 41.58 9.57
N ALA A 2 -66.20 40.62 9.07
CA ALA A 2 -65.52 40.51 7.76
C ALA A 2 -64.50 41.62 7.35
N LEU A 3 -63.19 41.33 7.22
CA LEU A 3 -62.46 40.81 6.02
C LEU A 3 -62.56 41.78 4.82
N SER A 4 -61.52 42.27 4.15
CA SER A 4 -60.19 41.71 3.85
C SER A 4 -59.27 42.71 3.10
N LEU A 5 -57.95 42.44 3.18
CA LEU A 5 -56.88 42.52 2.17
C LEU A 5 -56.64 43.80 1.32
N LEU A 6 -55.45 44.39 1.48
CA LEU A 6 -54.50 44.54 0.37
C LEU A 6 -53.07 44.71 0.94
N GLY A 7 -52.22 43.70 0.73
CA GLY A 7 -50.79 43.77 1.05
C GLY A 7 -49.99 44.30 -0.13
N LEU A 8 -49.15 45.31 0.12
CA LEU A 8 -48.17 45.80 -0.85
C LEU A 8 -46.78 45.27 -0.44
N ALA A 9 -46.26 44.30 -1.18
CA ALA A 9 -44.92 43.78 -0.99
C ALA A 9 -43.90 44.67 -1.72
N VAL A 10 -42.98 45.28 -0.97
CA VAL A 10 -41.82 45.99 -1.50
C VAL A 10 -40.71 44.96 -1.74
N PHE A 11 -40.41 44.68 -3.00
CA PHE A 11 -39.24 43.88 -3.39
C PHE A 11 -38.00 44.78 -3.36
N LEU A 12 -37.12 44.54 -2.40
CA LEU A 12 -35.80 45.15 -2.33
C LEU A 12 -34.80 44.12 -2.86
N PHE A 13 -34.39 44.30 -4.12
CA PHE A 13 -33.29 43.52 -4.72
C PHE A 13 -31.97 43.99 -4.09
N VAL A 14 -31.47 43.25 -3.11
CA VAL A 14 -30.07 43.36 -2.66
C VAL A 14 -29.26 42.36 -3.47
N THR A 15 -28.48 42.86 -4.42
CA THR A 15 -27.44 42.09 -5.09
C THR A 15 -26.29 41.89 -4.11
N MET A 16 -26.19 40.70 -3.50
CA MET A 16 -24.96 40.29 -2.83
C MET A 16 -23.96 39.84 -3.88
N ASP A 17 -22.96 40.68 -4.13
CA ASP A 17 -21.72 40.25 -4.78
C ASP A 17 -20.97 39.37 -3.76
N SER A 18 -21.01 38.06 -3.96
CA SER A 18 -20.24 37.11 -3.18
C SER A 18 -18.94 36.87 -3.92
N ASP A 19 -17.88 37.59 -3.53
CA ASP A 19 -16.50 37.27 -3.90
C ASP A 19 -16.14 35.88 -3.34
N TYR A 20 -16.57 34.84 -4.05
CA TYR A 20 -16.18 33.46 -3.78
C TYR A 20 -14.75 33.29 -4.29
N THR A 21 -13.80 33.76 -3.47
CA THR A 21 -12.42 33.32 -3.59
C THR A 21 -12.41 31.82 -3.37
N SER A 22 -12.38 31.08 -4.48
CA SER A 22 -12.16 29.63 -4.50
C SER A 22 -10.76 29.34 -3.95
N SER A 23 -10.65 29.33 -2.62
CA SER A 23 -9.55 28.69 -1.95
C SER A 23 -9.69 27.20 -2.22
N THR A 24 -8.84 26.69 -3.13
CA THR A 24 -8.61 25.26 -3.26
C THR A 24 -8.04 24.80 -1.92
N ALA A 25 -8.92 24.30 -1.06
CA ALA A 25 -8.54 23.56 0.13
C ALA A 25 -7.82 22.30 -0.35
N TYR A 26 -6.49 22.38 -0.49
CA TYR A 26 -5.65 21.19 -0.42
C TYR A 26 -5.98 20.58 0.94
N ALA A 27 -6.69 19.45 0.93
CA ALA A 27 -6.87 18.64 2.12
C ALA A 27 -5.46 18.43 2.68
N ALA A 28 -5.17 19.05 3.83
CA ALA A 28 -3.96 18.75 4.57
C ALA A 28 -4.02 17.25 4.79
N ALA A 29 -3.08 16.52 4.17
CA ALA A 29 -2.92 15.11 4.42
C ALA A 29 -2.87 14.96 5.94
N SER A 30 -3.79 14.19 6.52
CA SER A 30 -3.66 13.80 7.92
C SER A 30 -2.21 13.38 8.12
N GLU A 31 -1.51 13.96 9.10
CA GLU A 31 -0.13 13.59 9.41
C GLU A 31 -0.12 12.15 9.94
N GLY A 32 -0.28 11.19 9.02
CA GLY A 32 -0.28 9.77 9.32
C GLY A 32 1.03 9.38 9.98
N VAL A 33 0.99 8.37 10.83
CA VAL A 33 2.14 7.86 11.57
C VAL A 33 3.25 7.48 10.58
N GLU A 34 4.49 7.88 10.88
CA GLU A 34 5.64 7.52 10.05
C GLU A 34 5.94 6.03 10.12
N ILE A 35 6.23 5.46 8.96
CA ILE A 35 6.61 4.06 8.82
C ILE A 35 8.13 3.98 8.87
N THR A 36 8.61 3.22 9.83
CA THR A 36 10.03 3.01 10.08
C THR A 36 10.41 1.55 9.84
N TYR A 37 11.71 1.29 9.64
CA TYR A 37 12.18 -0.09 9.60
C TYR A 37 11.84 -0.84 10.89
N GLY A 38 11.43 -2.10 10.74
CA GLY A 38 10.93 -2.93 11.83
C GLY A 38 9.44 -2.74 12.13
N SER A 39 8.77 -1.75 11.54
CA SER A 39 7.30 -1.64 11.62
C SER A 39 6.64 -2.85 10.97
N VAL A 40 5.54 -3.30 11.58
CA VAL A 40 4.68 -4.36 11.04
C VAL A 40 3.48 -3.70 10.40
N ILE A 41 3.23 -3.96 9.12
CA ILE A 41 2.16 -3.31 8.36
C ILE A 41 1.28 -4.34 7.65
N LYS A 42 0.04 -3.95 7.34
CA LYS A 42 -0.68 -4.54 6.22
C LYS A 42 -0.58 -3.60 5.04
N LEU A 43 -0.43 -4.17 3.84
CA LEU A 43 -0.37 -3.39 2.61
C LEU A 43 -1.69 -3.55 1.87
N MET A 44 -2.51 -2.51 1.86
CA MET A 44 -3.85 -2.51 1.25
C MET A 44 -3.76 -2.02 -0.20
N HIS A 45 -4.30 -2.81 -1.13
CA HIS A 45 -4.47 -2.42 -2.52
C HIS A 45 -5.54 -1.32 -2.63
N GLU A 46 -5.19 -0.17 -3.22
CA GLU A 46 -6.04 1.03 -3.23
C GLU A 46 -7.42 0.76 -3.83
N LYS A 47 -7.47 0.07 -4.97
CA LYS A 47 -8.69 -0.04 -5.76
C LYS A 47 -9.66 -1.10 -5.23
N THR A 48 -9.15 -2.24 -4.78
CA THR A 48 -9.97 -3.37 -4.33
C THR A 48 -10.11 -3.47 -2.82
N LYS A 49 -9.26 -2.76 -2.06
CA LYS A 49 -9.15 -2.82 -0.59
C LYS A 49 -8.70 -4.17 -0.05
N PHE A 50 -8.20 -5.06 -0.91
CA PHE A 50 -7.63 -6.35 -0.48
C PHE A 50 -6.24 -6.10 0.13
N ARG A 51 -5.85 -6.90 1.12
CA ARG A 51 -4.53 -6.80 1.76
C ARG A 51 -3.58 -7.79 1.11
N LEU A 52 -2.32 -7.37 0.94
CA LEU A 52 -1.24 -8.26 0.55
C LEU A 52 -1.13 -9.39 1.59
N HIS A 53 -1.15 -10.63 1.12
CA HIS A 53 -1.32 -11.81 1.95
C HIS A 53 -0.45 -12.94 1.42
N SER A 54 0.02 -13.80 2.32
CA SER A 54 0.73 -15.03 1.97
C SER A 54 0.36 -16.15 2.93
N HIS A 55 0.49 -17.40 2.51
CA HIS A 55 0.12 -18.57 3.31
C HIS A 55 0.93 -19.77 2.85
N ASP A 56 0.92 -20.87 3.62
CA ASP A 56 1.77 -22.04 3.34
C ASP A 56 1.19 -22.94 2.23
N VAL A 57 0.96 -22.34 1.07
CA VAL A 57 0.51 -23.00 -0.15
C VAL A 57 1.36 -22.49 -1.31
N PRO A 58 2.12 -23.37 -1.99
CA PRO A 58 2.89 -23.00 -3.16
C PRO A 58 2.01 -22.82 -4.41
N TYR A 59 2.53 -22.09 -5.40
CA TYR A 59 1.96 -22.12 -6.74
C TYR A 59 2.14 -23.51 -7.37
N GLY A 60 1.14 -23.95 -8.14
CA GLY A 60 1.24 -25.17 -8.96
C GLY A 60 1.85 -24.93 -10.35
N SER A 61 2.24 -23.68 -10.64
CA SER A 61 2.78 -23.21 -11.91
C SER A 61 3.95 -22.26 -11.64
N GLY A 62 4.58 -21.75 -12.70
CA GLY A 62 5.65 -20.77 -12.58
C GLY A 62 6.83 -21.34 -11.79
N SER A 63 7.25 -20.64 -10.74
CA SER A 63 8.41 -21.06 -9.94
C SER A 63 8.13 -22.20 -8.96
N GLY A 64 6.86 -22.48 -8.66
CA GLY A 64 6.48 -23.41 -7.58
C GLY A 64 6.73 -22.87 -6.17
N GLN A 65 7.10 -21.59 -6.01
CA GLN A 65 7.33 -20.96 -4.71
C GLN A 65 6.02 -20.68 -3.96
N GLN A 66 6.12 -20.24 -2.69
CA GLN A 66 4.97 -19.91 -1.85
C GLN A 66 4.14 -18.78 -2.48
N SER A 67 2.81 -18.96 -2.52
CA SER A 67 1.90 -18.03 -3.19
C SER A 67 1.69 -16.73 -2.42
N VAL A 68 1.53 -15.64 -3.16
CA VAL A 68 1.17 -14.31 -2.64
C VAL A 68 -0.12 -13.86 -3.31
N THR A 69 -1.06 -13.39 -2.51
CA THR A 69 -2.42 -13.07 -2.95
C THR A 69 -2.92 -11.77 -2.33
N GLY A 70 -4.04 -11.27 -2.84
CA GLY A 70 -4.86 -10.29 -2.15
C GLY A 70 -5.92 -10.99 -1.31
N PHE A 71 -6.03 -10.64 -0.03
CA PHE A 71 -7.03 -11.18 0.89
C PHE A 71 -8.08 -10.12 1.27
N PRO A 72 -9.39 -10.46 1.27
CA PRO A 72 -10.45 -9.48 1.53
C PRO A 72 -10.65 -9.17 3.01
N ASN A 73 -10.36 -10.11 3.92
CA ASN A 73 -10.61 -9.91 5.34
C ASN A 73 -9.60 -8.93 5.93
N VAL A 74 -10.12 -8.02 6.74
CA VAL A 74 -9.32 -7.07 7.51
C VAL A 74 -8.60 -7.81 8.63
N ASP A 75 -9.30 -8.66 9.39
CA ASP A 75 -8.75 -9.32 10.56
C ASP A 75 -8.10 -10.65 10.20
N ASP A 76 -6.90 -10.57 9.62
CA ASP A 76 -6.11 -11.72 9.23
C ASP A 76 -4.62 -11.53 9.56
N ALA A 77 -4.06 -12.51 10.27
CA ALA A 77 -2.67 -12.49 10.72
C ALA A 77 -1.67 -12.82 9.60
N ASN A 78 -2.11 -13.48 8.53
CA ASN A 78 -1.31 -13.80 7.34
C ASN A 78 -1.14 -12.58 6.40
N SER A 79 -1.70 -11.43 6.77
CA SER A 79 -1.60 -10.18 6.02
C SER A 79 -0.56 -9.21 6.62
N TYR A 80 0.16 -9.63 7.67
CA TYR A 80 1.20 -8.81 8.31
C TYR A 80 2.58 -9.02 7.67
N TRP A 81 3.24 -7.90 7.39
CA TRP A 81 4.57 -7.82 6.78
C TRP A 81 5.47 -6.93 7.61
N VAL A 82 6.70 -7.37 7.87
CA VAL A 82 7.74 -6.53 8.51
C VAL A 82 8.51 -5.79 7.44
N VAL A 83 8.63 -4.47 7.59
CA VAL A 83 9.47 -3.66 6.72
C VAL A 83 10.93 -3.79 7.16
N ARG A 84 11.81 -4.23 6.25
CA ARG A 84 13.23 -4.45 6.52
C ARG A 84 14.10 -3.67 5.53
N PRO A 85 15.29 -3.21 5.96
CA PRO A 85 16.24 -2.62 5.03
C PRO A 85 16.90 -3.69 4.15
N GLU A 86 17.55 -3.24 3.09
CA GLU A 86 18.55 -4.02 2.36
C GLU A 86 19.66 -4.49 3.34
N PRO A 87 20.18 -5.73 3.19
CA PRO A 87 21.34 -6.21 3.96
C PRO A 87 22.53 -5.27 3.87
N ASP A 88 23.40 -5.31 4.88
CA ASP A 88 24.68 -4.58 4.90
C ASP A 88 24.59 -3.05 4.76
N THR A 89 23.40 -2.47 4.97
CA THR A 89 23.21 -1.03 5.08
C THR A 89 23.36 -0.57 6.54
N SER A 90 23.60 0.73 6.74
CA SER A 90 23.65 1.34 8.08
C SER A 90 22.28 1.55 8.74
N ALA A 91 21.19 1.23 8.03
CA ALA A 91 19.82 1.45 8.47
C ALA A 91 19.44 0.54 9.65
N LYS A 92 18.75 1.12 10.63
CA LYS A 92 18.35 0.46 11.87
C LYS A 92 16.85 0.48 12.06
N SER A 93 16.34 -0.40 12.91
CA SER A 93 14.93 -0.36 13.32
C SER A 93 14.58 0.98 13.94
N GLY A 94 13.47 1.60 13.52
CA GLY A 94 13.07 2.95 13.93
C GLY A 94 13.57 4.07 13.02
N ASP A 95 14.43 3.79 12.03
CA ASP A 95 14.83 4.79 11.04
C ASP A 95 13.70 5.03 10.02
N ASN A 96 13.54 6.30 9.64
CA ASN A 96 12.53 6.73 8.68
C ASN A 96 12.86 6.26 7.26
N ILE A 97 11.83 5.83 6.53
CA ILE A 97 11.96 5.34 5.15
C ILE A 97 11.58 6.46 4.18
N LYS A 98 12.47 6.78 3.24
CA LYS A 98 12.27 7.86 2.26
C LYS A 98 11.81 7.30 0.92
N SER A 99 11.16 8.14 0.11
CA SER A 99 10.87 7.80 -1.29
C SER A 99 12.16 7.48 -2.04
N GLY A 100 12.13 6.46 -2.89
CA GLY A 100 13.26 5.98 -3.68
C GLY A 100 14.17 4.99 -2.95
N THR A 101 14.00 4.76 -1.64
CA THR A 101 14.77 3.77 -0.88
C THR A 101 14.37 2.33 -1.25
N ILE A 102 15.34 1.42 -1.26
CA ILE A 102 15.11 -0.01 -1.44
C ILE A 102 14.76 -0.62 -0.08
N ILE A 103 13.68 -1.37 -0.04
CA ILE A 103 13.20 -2.09 1.14
C ILE A 103 12.98 -3.56 0.79
N ARG A 104 12.85 -4.38 1.83
CA ARG A 104 12.34 -5.75 1.76
C ARG A 104 11.10 -5.87 2.64
N LEU A 105 10.16 -6.73 2.25
CA LEU A 105 8.98 -7.04 3.05
C LEU A 105 9.03 -8.52 3.46
N GLN A 106 9.06 -8.77 4.75
CA GLN A 106 9.09 -10.13 5.28
C GLN A 106 7.70 -10.53 5.78
N HIS A 107 7.15 -11.62 5.26
CA HIS A 107 5.89 -12.16 5.74
C HIS A 107 6.06 -12.67 7.19
N MET A 108 5.25 -12.16 8.12
CA MET A 108 5.42 -12.41 9.54
C MET A 108 5.35 -13.90 9.89
N LYS A 109 4.36 -14.61 9.35
CA LYS A 109 4.08 -15.99 9.76
C LYS A 109 5.05 -17.00 9.18
N THR A 110 5.41 -16.86 7.90
CA THR A 110 6.25 -17.85 7.20
C THR A 110 7.72 -17.44 7.14
N ARG A 111 8.07 -16.22 7.59
CA ARG A 111 9.43 -15.65 7.58
C ARG A 111 10.03 -15.50 6.17
N LYS A 112 9.23 -15.69 5.12
CA LYS A 112 9.63 -15.56 3.72
C LYS A 112 9.57 -14.12 3.24
N TRP A 113 10.36 -13.79 2.23
CA TRP A 113 10.44 -12.46 1.63
C TRP A 113 9.46 -12.32 0.48
N LEU A 114 8.86 -11.13 0.34
CA LEU A 114 8.13 -10.77 -0.87
C LEU A 114 9.12 -10.73 -2.04
N HIS A 115 8.90 -11.58 -3.03
CA HIS A 115 9.88 -11.87 -4.07
C HIS A 115 9.25 -11.74 -5.46
N SER A 116 10.06 -11.39 -6.47
CA SER A 116 9.65 -11.47 -7.87
C SER A 116 10.82 -11.82 -8.79
N HIS A 117 10.49 -12.31 -9.98
CA HIS A 117 11.42 -12.88 -10.94
C HIS A 117 10.77 -13.03 -12.32
N LEU A 118 11.51 -13.59 -13.29
CA LEU A 118 11.06 -13.78 -14.67
C LEU A 118 10.22 -15.07 -14.86
N HIS A 119 9.27 -15.32 -13.96
CA HIS A 119 8.24 -16.35 -14.13
C HIS A 119 6.88 -15.71 -14.46
N ALA A 120 6.04 -16.43 -15.20
CA ALA A 120 4.69 -15.98 -15.52
C ALA A 120 3.74 -16.15 -14.32
N SER A 121 2.95 -15.12 -14.01
CA SER A 121 1.97 -15.18 -12.92
C SER A 121 0.81 -16.12 -13.25
N PRO A 122 0.18 -16.78 -12.25
CA PRO A 122 -0.70 -17.93 -12.49
C PRO A 122 -2.01 -17.64 -13.27
N ILE A 123 -2.54 -16.42 -13.23
CA ILE A 123 -3.82 -16.08 -13.88
C ILE A 123 -3.60 -15.15 -15.07
N SER A 124 -2.82 -14.08 -14.91
CA SER A 124 -2.64 -13.06 -15.95
C SER A 124 -1.42 -13.25 -16.84
N GLY A 125 -0.48 -14.12 -16.47
CA GLY A 125 0.78 -14.28 -17.21
C GLY A 125 1.70 -13.06 -17.12
N ASN A 126 1.50 -12.18 -16.15
CA ASN A 126 2.38 -11.07 -15.81
C ASN A 126 3.65 -11.59 -15.09
N LEU A 127 4.43 -10.74 -14.42
CA LEU A 127 5.53 -11.22 -13.59
C LEU A 127 4.97 -11.88 -12.32
N GLU A 128 5.43 -13.09 -12.01
CA GLU A 128 5.05 -13.77 -10.77
C GLU A 128 5.59 -13.01 -9.56
N VAL A 129 4.73 -12.88 -8.54
CA VAL A 129 5.12 -12.42 -7.20
C VAL A 129 4.85 -13.55 -6.22
N SER A 130 5.85 -13.87 -5.41
CA SER A 130 5.89 -15.05 -4.55
C SER A 130 6.48 -14.71 -3.17
N CYS A 131 6.47 -15.69 -2.28
CA CYS A 131 7.23 -15.68 -1.05
C CYS A 131 8.43 -16.64 -1.17
N PHE A 132 9.65 -16.11 -1.02
CA PHE A 132 10.90 -16.86 -1.20
C PHE A 132 11.78 -16.83 0.05
N GLY A 133 12.70 -17.80 0.15
CA GLY A 133 13.74 -17.79 1.17
C GLY A 133 13.23 -17.92 2.61
N ASP A 134 14.00 -17.35 3.53
CA ASP A 134 13.78 -17.29 4.98
C ASP A 134 14.74 -16.27 5.64
N ASP A 135 14.87 -16.31 6.97
CA ASP A 135 15.73 -15.40 7.74
C ASP A 135 17.21 -15.40 7.33
N ASN A 136 17.72 -16.51 6.81
CA ASN A 136 19.13 -16.67 6.42
C ASN A 136 19.30 -16.75 4.89
N ASN A 137 18.21 -16.67 4.14
CA ASN A 137 18.22 -16.79 2.69
C ASN A 137 17.37 -15.68 2.06
N SER A 138 18.04 -14.68 1.50
CA SER A 138 17.46 -13.53 0.81
C SER A 138 18.40 -13.10 -0.30
N ASP A 139 17.86 -12.63 -1.41
CA ASP A 139 18.63 -12.12 -2.55
C ASP A 139 18.03 -10.83 -3.13
N THR A 140 18.56 -10.36 -4.26
CA THR A 140 18.10 -9.13 -4.91
C THR A 140 16.68 -9.22 -5.46
N GLY A 141 16.15 -10.43 -5.66
CA GLY A 141 14.75 -10.64 -6.04
C GLY A 141 13.76 -10.30 -4.92
N ASP A 142 14.25 -10.04 -3.71
CA ASP A 142 13.45 -9.55 -2.58
C ASP A 142 13.40 -8.02 -2.51
N TYR A 143 14.08 -7.31 -3.42
CA TYR A 143 14.31 -5.87 -3.32
C TYR A 143 13.22 -5.07 -4.03
N TRP A 144 12.56 -4.20 -3.26
CA TRP A 144 11.50 -3.32 -3.75
C TRP A 144 11.86 -1.87 -3.49
N ARG A 145 11.92 -1.06 -4.55
CA ARG A 145 12.06 0.39 -4.43
C ARG A 145 10.70 0.99 -4.07
N LEU A 146 10.65 1.68 -2.94
CA LEU A 146 9.48 2.43 -2.51
C LEU A 146 9.34 3.70 -3.36
N GLU A 147 8.18 3.90 -3.98
CA GLU A 147 7.81 5.16 -4.62
C GLU A 147 6.60 5.76 -3.92
N ILE A 148 6.78 6.93 -3.32
CA ILE A 148 5.69 7.70 -2.73
C ILE A 148 5.01 8.53 -3.83
N GLU A 149 3.69 8.40 -3.95
CA GLU A 149 2.90 9.22 -4.85
C GLU A 149 2.64 10.61 -4.23
N GLY A 150 2.90 11.67 -4.99
CA GLY A 150 2.75 13.06 -4.54
C GLY A 150 4.04 13.65 -3.96
N SER A 151 3.90 14.61 -3.03
CA SER A 151 5.00 15.42 -2.48
C SER A 151 5.62 14.89 -1.18
N GLY A 152 5.17 13.73 -0.69
CA GLY A 152 5.65 13.15 0.55
C GLY A 152 7.11 12.71 0.47
N LYS A 153 7.90 13.04 1.52
CA LYS A 153 9.33 12.71 1.59
C LYS A 153 9.61 11.42 2.34
N SER A 154 8.89 11.19 3.44
CA SER A 154 8.94 9.99 4.27
C SER A 154 7.67 9.17 4.11
N TRP A 155 7.79 7.85 4.24
CA TRP A 155 6.67 6.93 4.14
C TRP A 155 5.78 7.01 5.37
N ARG A 156 4.48 7.21 5.15
CA ARG A 156 3.48 7.33 6.20
C ARG A 156 2.32 6.37 5.98
N GLN A 157 1.63 6.05 7.07
CA GLN A 157 0.35 5.36 7.03
C GLN A 157 -0.64 6.11 6.12
N ASP A 158 -1.49 5.36 5.42
CA ASP A 158 -2.53 5.88 4.50
C ASP A 158 -2.00 6.73 3.32
N GLN A 159 -0.68 6.75 3.15
CA GLN A 159 -0.05 7.36 1.99
C GLN A 159 -0.11 6.42 0.79
N ARG A 160 -0.43 6.99 -0.37
CA ARG A 160 -0.41 6.28 -1.65
C ARG A 160 1.04 6.01 -2.05
N VAL A 161 1.36 4.74 -2.22
CA VAL A 161 2.71 4.30 -2.61
C VAL A 161 2.67 3.23 -3.68
N ARG A 162 3.80 3.02 -4.34
CA ARG A 162 4.07 1.88 -5.21
C ARG A 162 5.33 1.19 -4.75
N LEU A 163 5.43 -0.10 -5.02
CA LEU A 163 6.62 -0.89 -4.81
C LEU A 163 7.09 -1.38 -6.17
N LEU A 164 8.24 -0.89 -6.61
CA LEU A 164 8.87 -1.27 -7.87
C LEU A 164 9.92 -2.34 -7.60
N HIS A 165 9.71 -3.54 -8.12
CA HIS A 165 10.71 -4.60 -8.02
C HIS A 165 11.98 -4.19 -8.76
N VAL A 166 13.14 -4.24 -8.09
CA VAL A 166 14.40 -3.69 -8.60
C VAL A 166 14.87 -4.45 -9.84
N ASP A 167 14.87 -5.78 -9.81
CA ASP A 167 15.50 -6.58 -10.87
C ASP A 167 14.63 -6.68 -12.14
N THR A 168 13.31 -6.70 -12.00
CA THR A 168 12.38 -6.90 -13.15
C THR A 168 11.72 -5.61 -13.63
N SER A 169 11.86 -4.52 -12.87
CA SER A 169 11.13 -3.26 -13.06
C SER A 169 9.60 -3.44 -13.07
N GLY A 170 9.09 -4.45 -12.37
CA GLY A 170 7.65 -4.70 -12.20
C GLY A 170 7.11 -4.01 -10.96
N PHE A 171 6.09 -3.17 -11.09
CA PHE A 171 5.34 -2.65 -9.94
C PHE A 171 4.48 -3.76 -9.34
N LEU A 172 4.51 -3.90 -8.02
CA LEU A 172 3.60 -4.77 -7.27
C LEU A 172 2.16 -4.38 -7.59
N HIS A 173 1.39 -5.34 -8.11
CA HIS A 173 0.11 -5.10 -8.74
C HIS A 173 -0.90 -6.14 -8.26
N SER A 174 -2.16 -5.73 -8.11
CA SER A 174 -3.27 -6.65 -7.94
C SER A 174 -4.48 -6.16 -8.72
N HIS A 175 -5.50 -7.00 -8.88
CA HIS A 175 -6.68 -6.69 -9.68
C HIS A 175 -7.79 -7.68 -9.38
N ASN A 176 -8.98 -7.44 -9.93
CA ASN A 176 -10.14 -8.31 -9.74
C ASN A 176 -10.09 -9.62 -10.56
N LYS A 177 -8.93 -10.28 -10.64
CA LYS A 177 -8.79 -11.66 -11.08
C LYS A 177 -8.54 -12.53 -9.85
N LYS A 178 -9.39 -13.52 -9.63
CA LYS A 178 -9.43 -14.31 -8.38
C LYS A 178 -9.20 -15.78 -8.64
N TYR A 179 -8.60 -16.47 -7.68
CA TYR A 179 -8.53 -17.93 -7.68
C TYR A 179 -9.92 -18.54 -7.43
N SER A 180 -10.18 -19.69 -8.06
CA SER A 180 -11.50 -20.36 -8.03
C SER A 180 -11.55 -21.62 -7.16
N ARG A 181 -10.40 -22.23 -6.85
CA ARG A 181 -10.30 -23.48 -6.08
C ARG A 181 -9.51 -23.24 -4.80
N ILE A 182 -8.23 -23.60 -4.80
CA ILE A 182 -7.30 -23.30 -3.71
C ILE A 182 -7.15 -21.77 -3.62
N ALA A 183 -7.15 -21.24 -2.41
CA ALA A 183 -7.20 -19.79 -2.16
C ALA A 183 -8.42 -19.10 -2.82
N GLY A 184 -9.54 -19.82 -2.95
CA GLY A 184 -10.76 -19.34 -3.59
C GLY A 184 -11.21 -17.96 -3.09
N GLY A 185 -11.48 -17.05 -4.04
CA GLY A 185 -11.90 -15.68 -3.75
C GLY A 185 -10.77 -14.68 -3.47
N GLN A 186 -9.54 -15.15 -3.25
CA GLN A 186 -8.35 -14.30 -3.14
C GLN A 186 -7.94 -13.78 -4.51
N GLN A 187 -7.39 -12.57 -4.56
CA GLN A 187 -6.93 -11.94 -5.80
C GLN A 187 -5.51 -12.39 -6.15
N GLU A 188 -5.21 -12.52 -7.45
CA GLU A 188 -3.82 -12.63 -7.91
C GLU A 188 -3.05 -11.34 -7.58
N VAL A 189 -1.82 -11.52 -7.12
CA VAL A 189 -0.81 -10.46 -7.02
C VAL A 189 0.30 -10.80 -8.01
N CYS A 190 0.74 -9.80 -8.78
CA CYS A 190 1.72 -9.96 -9.85
C CYS A 190 2.56 -8.68 -10.00
N GLY A 191 3.57 -8.69 -10.86
CA GLY A 191 4.35 -7.51 -11.25
C GLY A 191 3.95 -7.01 -12.64
N VAL A 192 3.71 -5.70 -12.77
CA VAL A 192 3.39 -5.04 -14.06
C VAL A 192 4.33 -3.85 -14.26
N ARG A 193 4.96 -3.73 -15.44
CA ARG A 193 5.99 -2.71 -15.71
C ARG A 193 5.45 -1.28 -15.89
N GLU A 194 4.16 -1.13 -16.10
CA GLU A 194 3.51 0.15 -16.30
C GLU A 194 2.87 0.66 -15.00
N LYS A 195 2.95 1.97 -14.74
CA LYS A 195 2.17 2.61 -13.68
C LYS A 195 0.68 2.61 -14.05
N LYS A 196 -0.14 2.05 -13.17
CA LYS A 196 -1.60 1.90 -13.31
C LYS A 196 -2.30 2.34 -12.02
N ALA A 197 -3.63 2.37 -12.05
CA ALA A 197 -4.40 2.54 -10.80
C ALA A 197 -4.31 1.28 -9.91
N ASP A 198 -4.11 0.11 -10.52
CA ASP A 198 -4.13 -1.22 -9.91
C ASP A 198 -2.78 -1.66 -9.29
N ASN A 199 -1.81 -0.75 -9.22
CA ASN A 199 -0.54 -0.94 -8.51
C ASN A 199 -0.25 0.22 -7.55
N VAL A 200 -1.31 0.82 -6.99
CA VAL A 200 -1.24 1.75 -5.87
C VAL A 200 -1.64 1.01 -4.59
N TRP A 201 -0.82 1.19 -3.56
CA TRP A 201 -0.99 0.57 -2.26
C TRP A 201 -0.95 1.60 -1.15
N LEU A 202 -1.51 1.25 0.00
CA LEU A 202 -1.47 2.04 1.22
C LEU A 202 -1.04 1.13 2.37
N ALA A 203 -0.12 1.59 3.20
CA ALA A 203 0.15 0.90 4.46
C ALA A 203 -0.98 1.23 5.44
N ALA A 204 -1.57 0.19 6.03
CA ALA A 204 -2.71 0.26 6.93
C ALA A 204 -2.55 -0.72 8.09
N GLU A 205 -3.31 -0.49 9.18
CA GLU A 205 -3.48 -1.44 10.29
C GLU A 205 -2.16 -1.96 10.86
N GLY A 206 -1.15 -1.09 10.92
CA GLY A 206 0.20 -1.46 11.35
C GLY A 206 0.46 -1.24 12.83
N ILE A 207 1.53 -1.89 13.31
CA ILE A 207 2.21 -1.58 14.57
C ILE A 207 3.48 -0.84 14.19
N TYR A 208 3.50 0.46 14.46
CA TYR A 208 4.58 1.37 14.05
C TYR A 208 5.57 1.57 15.21
N LEU A 209 6.87 1.42 14.92
CA LEU A 209 7.91 1.67 15.91
C LEU A 209 8.13 3.18 16.07
N PRO A 210 8.39 3.69 17.29
CA PRO A 210 8.76 5.09 17.50
C PRO A 210 9.98 5.47 16.66
N THR A 211 9.97 6.68 16.12
CA THR A 211 11.09 7.20 15.32
C THR A 211 12.32 7.40 16.21
N ALA A 212 13.53 7.21 15.65
CA ALA A 212 14.76 7.47 16.38
C ALA A 212 14.85 8.91 16.93
N GLU A 213 14.30 9.89 16.21
CA GLU A 213 14.22 11.30 16.65
C GLU A 213 13.33 11.50 17.89
N SER A 214 12.20 10.78 17.96
CA SER A 214 11.31 10.82 19.13
C SER A 214 11.95 10.19 20.38
N LYS A 215 12.84 9.21 20.22
CA LYS A 215 13.59 8.60 21.33
C LYS A 215 14.72 9.49 21.85
N ALA A 216 15.31 10.33 21.00
CA ALA A 216 16.38 11.25 21.41
C ALA A 216 15.86 12.47 22.19
N SER A 217 14.55 12.69 22.20
CA SER A 217 13.87 13.80 22.85
C SER A 217 13.11 13.41 24.13
N MET A 218 13.16 12.14 24.52
CA MET A 218 12.70 11.61 25.82
C MET A 218 13.89 11.33 26.74
#